data_AF-A0A5J6N1I1-F1
#
_entry.id   AF-A0A5J6N1I1-F1
#
_cell.length_a   1.000
_cell.length_b   1.000
_cell.length_c   1.000
_cell.angle_alpha   90.00
_cell.angle_beta   90.00
_cell.angle_gamma   90.00
#
_symmetry.space_group_name_H-M   'P 1'
#
loop_
_entity.id
_entity.type
_entity.pdbx_description
1 polymer ?
#
loop_
_entity_poly.entity_id
_entity_poly.type
_entity_poly.pdbx_seq_one_letter_code
_entity_poly.pdbx_strand_id
1 'polypeptide(L)'
;MATRPRKSVAASETFIDEPLSERRANFSAELDWTLRRLGAARLRVTVACLTLPRDGKHGQRTAEVIAAMVARQSALAGVDTDGAVLAASFGPRRFGVAGDMEEAHRLVGWFREAVAEVAPELEGRAMISVAHLWSDEWVGLAPYTRRVMFAAPLPLAGLAEAV
;
A
#
# COMPACT_ATOMS: atom_id res chain seq x y z
N MET A 1 -22.39 43.66 -36.38
CA MET A 1 -22.02 42.27 -36.06
C MET A 1 -21.05 42.32 -34.88
N ALA A 2 -21.50 41.90 -33.70
CA ALA A 2 -20.72 41.98 -32.47
C ALA A 2 -19.83 40.74 -32.30
N THR A 3 -18.51 40.93 -32.27
CA THR A 3 -17.53 39.89 -31.91
C THR A 3 -17.29 39.92 -30.41
N ARG A 4 -17.75 38.86 -29.70
CA ARG A 4 -17.42 38.64 -28.29
C ARG A 4 -15.96 38.18 -28.16
N PRO A 5 -15.12 38.80 -27.32
CA PRO A 5 -13.83 38.21 -26.97
C PRO A 5 -14.04 37.06 -25.99
N ARG A 6 -13.54 35.87 -26.34
CA ARG A 6 -13.44 34.73 -25.41
C ARG A 6 -12.46 35.09 -24.30
N LYS A 7 -12.95 35.21 -23.07
CA LYS A 7 -12.12 35.21 -21.86
C LYS A 7 -11.34 33.89 -21.81
N SER A 8 -10.02 33.95 -22.00
CA SER A 8 -9.12 32.88 -21.59
C SER A 8 -9.04 32.91 -20.06
N VAL A 9 -9.68 31.95 -19.41
CA VAL A 9 -9.42 31.66 -17.99
C VAL A 9 -8.03 31.05 -17.93
N ALA A 10 -7.02 31.88 -17.66
CA ALA A 10 -5.73 31.40 -17.19
C ALA A 10 -5.97 30.91 -15.76
N ALA A 11 -6.26 29.62 -15.62
CA ALA A 11 -6.23 28.94 -14.34
C ALA A 11 -4.76 28.85 -13.91
N SER A 12 -4.30 29.88 -13.20
CA SER A 12 -3.22 29.74 -12.23
C SER A 12 -3.73 28.83 -11.11
N GLU A 13 -3.80 27.52 -11.35
CA GLU A 13 -3.77 26.54 -10.28
C GLU A 13 -2.30 26.25 -10.00
N THR A 14 -1.72 27.13 -9.19
CA THR A 14 -0.50 26.82 -8.45
C THR A 14 -0.86 25.64 -7.55
N PHE A 15 -0.61 24.42 -8.03
CA PHE A 15 -0.72 23.21 -7.22
C PHE A 15 0.28 23.37 -6.08
N ILE A 16 -0.23 23.64 -4.89
CA ILE A 16 0.56 23.65 -3.68
C ILE A 16 0.87 22.19 -3.38
N ASP A 17 2.04 21.76 -3.85
CA ASP A 17 2.66 20.46 -3.60
C ASP A 17 3.24 20.46 -2.18
N GLU A 18 2.38 20.70 -1.18
CA GLU A 18 2.75 20.61 0.23
C GLU A 18 2.63 19.13 0.63
N PRO A 19 3.67 18.53 1.25
CA PRO A 19 3.49 17.23 1.88
C PRO A 19 2.31 17.37 2.85
N LEU A 20 1.32 16.48 2.71
CA LEU A 20 0.24 16.33 3.68
C LEU A 20 0.89 16.42 5.07
N SER A 21 0.60 17.53 5.75
CA SER A 21 1.18 17.93 7.03
C SER A 21 1.43 16.71 7.93
N GLU A 22 2.54 16.71 8.67
CA GLU A 22 3.11 15.67 9.55
C GLU A 22 2.15 14.96 10.55
N ARG A 23 0.84 15.21 10.48
CA ARG A 23 -0.20 14.45 11.17
C ARG A 23 -0.66 13.27 10.32
N ARG A 24 0.12 12.18 10.39
CA ARG A 24 -0.17 10.83 9.89
C ARG A 24 -0.65 10.80 8.43
N ALA A 25 0.28 11.02 7.49
CA ALA A 25 0.09 10.49 6.15
C ALA A 25 -0.16 8.97 6.27
N ASN A 26 -1.35 8.52 5.88
CA ASN A 26 -1.65 7.10 5.82
C ASN A 26 -0.92 6.50 4.61
N PHE A 27 -0.52 5.22 4.70
CA PHE A 27 0.19 4.53 3.61
C PHE A 27 -0.46 4.74 2.25
N SER A 28 -1.78 4.70 2.23
CA SER A 28 -2.60 4.86 1.03
C SER A 28 -2.34 6.18 0.30
N ALA A 29 -2.22 7.30 1.02
CA ALA A 29 -1.92 8.60 0.44
C ALA A 29 -0.46 8.70 -0.01
N GLU A 30 0.47 8.13 0.76
CA GLU A 30 1.89 8.11 0.42
C GLU A 30 2.17 7.28 -0.84
N LEU A 31 1.51 6.13 -0.98
CA LEU A 31 1.60 5.32 -2.20
C LEU A 31 0.98 6.04 -3.40
N ASP A 32 -0.17 6.69 -3.24
CA ASP A 32 -0.80 7.48 -4.32
C ASP A 32 0.13 8.59 -4.81
N TRP A 33 0.69 9.37 -3.88
CA TRP A 33 1.65 10.43 -4.19
C TRP A 33 2.92 9.89 -4.85
N THR A 34 3.48 8.79 -4.32
CA THR A 34 4.67 8.14 -4.87
C THR A 34 4.45 7.68 -6.31
N LEU A 35 3.33 7.00 -6.58
CA LEU A 35 2.99 6.52 -7.92
C LEU A 35 2.71 7.68 -8.90
N ARG A 36 2.05 8.76 -8.46
CA ARG A 36 1.87 9.98 -9.26
C ARG A 36 3.20 10.62 -9.63
N ARG A 37 4.13 10.70 -8.68
CA ARG A 37 5.46 11.29 -8.90
C ARG A 37 6.31 10.47 -9.87
N LEU A 38 6.12 9.15 -9.91
CA LEU A 38 6.77 8.28 -10.88
C LEU A 38 6.24 8.51 -12.32
N GLY A 39 5.05 9.10 -12.47
CA GLY A 39 4.61 10.05 -13.52
C GLY A 39 4.62 9.64 -15.01
N ALA A 40 5.48 8.73 -15.43
CA ALA A 40 5.70 8.36 -16.83
C ALA A 40 5.84 6.84 -17.06
N ALA A 41 6.04 6.05 -16.01
CA ALA A 41 6.13 4.60 -16.11
C ALA A 41 4.84 3.93 -15.62
N ARG A 42 4.16 3.17 -16.49
CA ARG A 42 3.13 2.23 -16.05
C ARG A 42 3.82 1.08 -15.33
N LEU A 43 3.90 1.19 -14.01
CA LEU A 43 4.63 0.24 -13.17
C LEU A 43 3.68 -0.86 -12.72
N ARG A 44 4.15 -2.10 -12.79
CA ARG A 44 3.49 -3.18 -12.04
C ARG A 44 3.78 -2.95 -10.57
N VAL A 45 2.77 -3.08 -9.72
CA VAL A 45 2.79 -2.88 -8.28
C VAL A 45 2.19 -4.11 -7.61
N THR A 46 2.88 -4.64 -6.60
CA THR A 46 2.30 -5.63 -5.69
C THR A 46 2.12 -4.97 -4.35
N VAL A 47 0.92 -5.04 -3.78
CA VAL A 47 0.61 -4.50 -2.46
C VAL A 47 0.13 -5.65 -1.59
N ALA A 48 0.77 -5.84 -0.45
CA ALA A 48 0.33 -6.75 0.60
C ALA A 48 -0.31 -5.95 1.73
N CYS A 49 -1.40 -6.48 2.28
CA CYS A 49 -2.18 -5.88 3.34
C CYS A 49 -2.35 -6.88 4.48
N LEU A 50 -1.75 -6.57 5.61
CA LEU A 50 -1.86 -7.30 6.87
C LEU A 50 -2.92 -6.65 7.78
N THR A 51 -3.86 -7.46 8.22
CA THR A 51 -4.87 -7.07 9.23
C THR A 51 -4.63 -7.84 10.51
N LEU A 52 -4.47 -7.11 11.61
CA LEU A 52 -4.31 -7.66 12.95
C LEU A 52 -5.62 -7.56 13.74
N PRO A 53 -5.90 -8.50 14.67
CA PRO A 53 -6.98 -8.33 15.64
C PRO A 53 -6.81 -7.01 16.42
N ARG A 54 -7.90 -6.25 16.56
CA ARG A 54 -7.87 -4.94 17.24
C ARG A 54 -7.99 -5.11 18.75
N ASP A 55 -6.86 -5.22 19.42
CA ASP A 55 -6.80 -5.36 20.88
C ASP A 55 -6.53 -4.00 21.57
N GLY A 56 -7.35 -2.99 21.25
CA GLY A 56 -7.26 -1.64 21.84
C GLY A 56 -6.03 -0.82 21.43
N LYS A 57 -5.57 0.09 22.29
CA LYS A 57 -4.45 1.03 21.99
C LYS A 57 -3.12 0.34 21.68
N HIS A 58 -2.92 -0.89 22.12
CA HIS A 58 -1.72 -1.68 21.81
C HIS A 58 -1.66 -2.06 20.32
N GLY A 59 -2.81 -2.33 19.68
CA GLY A 59 -2.85 -2.75 18.27
C GLY A 59 -2.27 -1.72 17.30
N GLN A 60 -2.50 -0.43 17.53
CA GLN A 60 -1.94 0.63 16.67
C GLN A 60 -0.41 0.68 16.76
N ARG A 61 0.16 0.60 17.97
CA ARG A 61 1.61 0.64 18.15
C ARG A 61 2.28 -0.61 17.56
N THR A 62 1.67 -1.78 17.74
CA THR A 62 2.14 -3.03 17.13
C THR A 62 2.15 -2.93 15.60
N ALA A 63 1.08 -2.39 15.00
CA ALA A 63 1.00 -2.16 13.56
C ALA A 63 2.11 -1.20 13.06
N GLU A 64 2.38 -0.11 13.79
CA GLU A 64 3.44 0.85 13.46
C GLU A 64 4.84 0.22 13.52
N VAL A 65 5.11 -0.64 14.51
CA VAL A 65 6.40 -1.35 14.62
C VAL A 65 6.58 -2.38 13.50
N ILE A 66 5.54 -3.17 13.20
CA ILE A 66 5.55 -4.11 12.07
C ILE A 66 5.78 -3.37 10.76
N ALA A 67 5.08 -2.26 10.52
CA ALA A 67 5.25 -1.43 9.33
C ALA A 67 6.71 -0.96 9.20
N ALA A 68 7.31 -0.47 10.28
CA ALA A 68 8.69 0.00 10.29
C ALA A 68 9.71 -1.12 10.00
N MET A 69 9.46 -2.36 10.45
CA MET A 69 10.30 -3.51 10.12
C MET A 69 10.20 -3.87 8.64
N VAL A 70 8.99 -3.93 8.09
CA VAL A 70 8.76 -4.25 6.67
C VAL A 70 9.28 -3.14 5.75
N ALA A 71 9.23 -1.88 6.18
CA ALA A 71 9.76 -0.73 5.43
C ALA A 71 11.28 -0.82 5.18
N ARG A 72 12.03 -1.57 5.99
CA ARG A 72 13.48 -1.78 5.78
C ARG A 72 13.80 -2.62 4.55
N GLN A 73 12.83 -3.40 4.08
CA GLN A 73 13.02 -4.39 3.02
C GLN A 73 12.15 -4.10 1.78
N SER A 74 11.06 -3.36 1.96
CA SER A 74 10.11 -2.99 0.89
C SER A 74 10.38 -1.62 0.29
N ALA A 75 9.78 -1.35 -0.87
CA ALA A 75 9.85 -0.03 -1.50
C ALA A 75 9.05 1.02 -0.71
N LEU A 76 7.94 0.60 -0.10
CA LEU A 76 7.13 1.42 0.79
C LEU A 76 6.37 0.52 1.76
N ALA A 77 6.29 0.89 3.04
CA ALA A 77 5.38 0.27 3.99
C ALA A 77 4.89 1.28 5.04
N GLY A 78 3.69 1.06 5.55
CA GLY A 78 3.05 1.97 6.49
C GLY A 78 1.73 1.43 7.03
N VAL A 79 1.15 2.17 7.96
CA VAL A 79 -0.17 1.87 8.53
C VAL A 79 -1.22 2.73 7.82
N ASP A 80 -2.33 2.12 7.44
CA ASP A 80 -3.47 2.85 6.87
C ASP A 80 -4.46 3.28 7.96
N THR A 81 -5.45 4.10 7.59
CA THR A 81 -6.44 4.70 8.49
C THR A 81 -7.26 3.70 9.29
N ASP A 82 -7.39 2.47 8.80
CA ASP A 82 -8.07 1.36 9.47
C ASP A 82 -7.14 0.52 10.36
N GLY A 83 -5.88 0.91 10.51
CA GLY A 83 -4.89 0.18 11.30
C GLY A 83 -4.33 -1.05 10.59
N ALA A 84 -4.69 -1.32 9.33
CA ALA A 84 -4.03 -2.34 8.54
C ALA A 84 -2.60 -1.89 8.21
N VAL A 85 -1.66 -2.84 8.21
CA VAL A 85 -0.30 -2.59 7.75
C VAL A 85 -0.22 -2.96 6.27
N LEU A 86 0.22 -2.02 5.45
CA LEU A 86 0.43 -2.27 4.04
C LEU A 86 1.90 -2.13 3.67
N ALA A 87 2.31 -2.91 2.69
CA ALA A 87 3.60 -2.79 2.05
C ALA A 87 3.44 -2.93 0.54
N ALA A 88 4.11 -2.07 -0.21
CA ALA A 88 4.16 -2.10 -1.66
C ALA A 88 5.57 -2.45 -2.16
N SER A 89 5.59 -3.27 -3.20
CA SER A 89 6.76 -3.51 -4.02
C SER A 89 6.48 -3.06 -5.45
N PHE A 90 7.36 -2.21 -5.97
CA PHE A 90 7.37 -1.72 -7.34
C PHE A 90 8.83 -1.55 -7.77
N GLY A 91 9.16 -2.06 -8.97
CA GLY A 91 10.53 -2.13 -9.46
C GLY A 91 10.68 -3.18 -10.57
N PRO A 92 11.91 -3.37 -11.07
CA PRO A 92 12.21 -4.41 -12.05
C PRO A 92 11.85 -5.79 -11.48
N ARG A 93 10.98 -6.52 -12.20
CA ARG A 93 10.52 -7.85 -11.83
C ARG A 93 10.43 -8.73 -13.08
N ARG A 94 10.36 -10.05 -12.89
CA ARG A 94 9.99 -10.97 -13.99
C ARG A 94 8.60 -10.60 -14.51
N PHE A 95 8.41 -10.72 -15.82
CA PHE A 95 7.12 -10.38 -16.43
C PHE A 95 6.05 -11.43 -16.12
N GLY A 96 4.81 -10.97 -15.94
CA GLY A 96 3.63 -11.83 -15.75
C GLY A 96 3.49 -12.43 -14.36
N VAL A 97 2.62 -13.44 -14.27
CA VAL A 97 2.18 -14.06 -12.99
C VAL A 97 3.36 -14.52 -12.14
N ALA A 98 4.41 -15.09 -12.73
CA ALA A 98 5.56 -15.57 -11.99
C ALA A 98 6.26 -14.46 -11.18
N GLY A 99 6.45 -13.27 -11.77
CA GLY A 99 7.05 -12.15 -11.05
C GLY A 99 6.12 -11.55 -10.01
N ASP A 100 4.81 -11.56 -10.27
CA ASP A 100 3.81 -11.13 -9.28
C ASP A 100 3.82 -12.03 -8.03
N MET A 101 3.92 -13.35 -8.22
CA MET A 101 4.01 -14.33 -7.14
C MET A 101 5.33 -14.22 -6.37
N GLU A 102 6.46 -14.02 -7.05
CA GLU A 102 7.75 -13.77 -6.39
C GLU A 102 7.72 -12.52 -5.49
N GLU A 103 7.07 -11.44 -5.93
CA GLU A 103 6.89 -10.23 -5.11
C GLU A 103 5.90 -10.47 -3.95
N ALA A 104 4.82 -11.23 -4.18
CA ALA A 104 3.89 -11.63 -3.12
C ALA A 104 4.61 -12.41 -2.01
N HIS A 105 5.41 -13.42 -2.39
CA HIS A 105 6.15 -14.25 -1.45
C HIS A 105 7.13 -13.45 -0.61
N ARG A 106 7.84 -12.51 -1.23
CA ARG A 106 8.75 -11.61 -0.50
C ARG A 106 8.00 -10.77 0.54
N LEU A 107 6.93 -10.10 0.14
CA LEU A 107 6.13 -9.28 1.06
C LEU A 107 5.52 -10.10 2.20
N VAL A 108 4.95 -11.27 1.88
CA VAL A 108 4.39 -12.20 2.88
C VAL A 108 5.47 -12.67 3.85
N GLY A 109 6.67 -13.03 3.35
CA GLY A 109 7.81 -13.42 4.17
C GLY A 109 8.21 -12.35 5.17
N TRP A 110 8.35 -11.11 4.73
CA TRP A 110 8.68 -9.98 5.62
C TRP A 110 7.61 -9.72 6.68
N PHE A 111 6.33 -9.86 6.32
CA PHE A 111 5.25 -9.75 7.29
C PHE A 111 5.29 -10.87 8.33
N ARG A 112 5.61 -12.10 7.93
CA ARG A 112 5.75 -13.23 8.87
C ARG A 112 6.88 -12.99 9.86
N GLU A 113 8.05 -12.60 9.37
CA GLU A 113 9.20 -12.26 10.22
C GLU A 113 8.85 -11.16 11.22
N ALA A 114 8.23 -10.07 10.74
CA ALA A 114 7.86 -8.95 11.60
C ALA A 114 6.79 -9.33 12.64
N VAL A 115 5.78 -10.13 12.27
CA VAL A 115 4.75 -10.58 13.22
C VAL A 115 5.34 -11.55 14.25
N ALA A 116 6.17 -12.51 13.83
CA ALA A 116 6.81 -13.46 14.74
C ALA A 116 7.72 -12.77 15.76
N GLU A 117 8.38 -11.68 15.37
CA GLU A 117 9.24 -10.91 16.27
C GLU A 117 8.46 -10.00 17.23
N VAL A 118 7.44 -9.29 16.72
CA VAL A 118 6.78 -8.19 17.46
C VAL A 118 5.55 -8.66 18.24
N ALA A 119 4.81 -9.62 17.68
CA ALA A 119 3.52 -10.06 18.21
C ALA A 119 3.26 -11.54 17.86
N PRO A 120 4.11 -12.48 18.33
CA PRO A 120 3.98 -13.91 18.02
C PRO A 120 2.62 -14.49 18.42
N GLU A 121 1.98 -13.94 19.46
CA GLU A 121 0.63 -14.32 19.90
C GLU A 121 -0.49 -13.94 18.92
N LEU A 122 -0.17 -13.15 17.89
CA LEU A 122 -1.07 -12.75 16.82
C LEU A 122 -0.86 -13.55 15.52
N GLU A 123 0.20 -14.36 15.39
CA GLU A 123 0.54 -15.03 14.13
C GLU A 123 -0.60 -15.89 13.58
N GLY A 124 -1.26 -16.68 14.45
CA GLY A 124 -2.40 -17.51 14.09
C GLY A 124 -3.72 -16.77 13.87
N ARG A 125 -3.75 -15.45 14.11
CA ARG A 125 -4.94 -14.59 14.00
C ARG A 125 -4.77 -13.46 12.98
N ALA A 126 -3.54 -13.23 12.54
CA ALA A 126 -3.22 -12.23 11.54
C ALA A 126 -3.68 -12.72 10.16
N MET A 127 -4.33 -11.83 9.41
CA MET A 127 -4.84 -12.12 8.08
C MET A 127 -4.09 -11.27 7.07
N ILE A 128 -3.66 -11.87 5.96
CA ILE A 128 -2.95 -11.18 4.88
C ILE A 128 -3.69 -11.35 3.56
N SER A 129 -3.68 -10.28 2.77
CA SER A 129 -4.22 -10.27 1.42
C SER A 129 -3.24 -9.56 0.48
N VAL A 130 -3.24 -9.91 -0.79
CA VAL A 130 -2.34 -9.34 -1.79
C VAL A 130 -3.13 -8.85 -2.99
N ALA A 131 -2.72 -7.71 -3.53
CA ALA A 131 -3.22 -7.14 -4.77
C ALA A 131 -2.06 -6.97 -5.75
N HIS A 132 -2.30 -7.31 -7.02
CA HIS A 132 -1.36 -7.07 -8.11
C HIS A 132 -2.03 -6.16 -9.14
N LEU A 133 -1.51 -4.95 -9.28
CA LEU A 133 -2.12 -3.91 -10.09
C LEU A 133 -1.06 -3.11 -10.86
N TRP A 134 -1.49 -2.39 -11.87
CA TRP A 134 -0.71 -1.35 -12.50
C TRP A 134 -0.86 -0.04 -11.73
N SER A 135 0.16 0.81 -11.75
CA SER A 135 0.18 2.06 -10.99
C SER A 135 -1.01 2.99 -11.30
N ASP A 136 -1.50 2.99 -12.54
CA ASP A 136 -2.67 3.75 -12.98
C ASP A 136 -4.00 3.20 -12.42
N GLU A 137 -4.04 1.93 -12.01
CA GLU A 137 -5.20 1.33 -11.35
C GLU A 137 -5.29 1.72 -9.86
N TRP A 138 -4.19 2.20 -9.24
CA TRP A 138 -4.21 2.68 -7.84
C TRP A 138 -4.59 4.16 -7.74
N VAL A 139 -4.02 4.97 -8.64
CA VAL A 139 -4.02 6.42 -8.53
C VAL A 139 -5.43 6.98 -8.64
N GLY A 140 -5.84 7.77 -7.64
CA GLY A 140 -7.16 8.40 -7.62
C GLY A 140 -8.31 7.49 -7.18
N LEU A 141 -8.05 6.22 -6.83
CA LEU A 141 -9.06 5.39 -6.17
C LEU A 141 -9.29 5.84 -4.72
N ALA A 142 -10.55 5.89 -4.32
CA ALA A 142 -10.92 6.11 -2.92
C ALA A 142 -10.44 4.94 -2.03
N PRO A 143 -10.08 5.17 -0.75
CA PRO A 143 -9.52 4.15 0.12
C PRO A 143 -10.37 2.86 0.24
N TYR A 144 -11.70 2.98 0.29
CA TYR A 144 -12.60 1.83 0.38
C TYR A 144 -12.62 1.00 -0.91
N THR A 145 -12.44 1.63 -2.07
CA THR A 145 -12.35 0.94 -3.36
C THR A 145 -11.05 0.16 -3.50
N ARG A 146 -9.98 0.58 -2.81
CA ARG A 146 -8.70 -0.13 -2.89
C ARG A 146 -8.78 -1.53 -2.29
N ARG A 147 -9.67 -1.74 -1.30
CA ARG A 147 -9.84 -3.05 -0.64
C ARG A 147 -10.42 -4.12 -1.57
N VAL A 148 -11.20 -3.73 -2.58
CA VAL A 148 -11.74 -4.71 -3.56
C VAL A 148 -10.69 -5.24 -4.53
N MET A 149 -9.50 -4.61 -4.58
CA MET A 149 -8.40 -5.08 -5.43
C MET A 149 -7.62 -6.23 -4.79
N PHE A 150 -7.79 -6.44 -3.50
CA PHE A 150 -7.10 -7.50 -2.77
C PHE A 150 -7.83 -8.82 -2.97
N ALA A 151 -7.05 -9.90 -3.12
CA ALA A 151 -7.56 -11.25 -3.02
C ALA A 151 -8.20 -11.48 -1.63
N ALA A 152 -9.00 -12.54 -1.53
CA ALA A 152 -9.57 -12.95 -0.25
C ALA A 152 -8.46 -13.12 0.81
N PRO A 153 -8.63 -12.55 2.02
CA PRO A 153 -7.61 -12.62 3.05
C PRO A 153 -7.43 -14.06 3.53
N LEU A 154 -6.17 -14.46 3.68
CA LEU A 154 -5.75 -15.77 4.16
C LEU A 154 -5.05 -15.63 5.52
N PRO A 155 -5.11 -16.66 6.39
CA PRO A 155 -4.30 -16.68 7.60
C PRO A 155 -2.82 -16.54 7.26
N LEU A 156 -2.12 -15.66 7.97
CA LEU A 156 -0.67 -15.49 7.78
C LEU A 156 0.08 -16.77 8.18
N ALA A 157 -0.33 -17.38 9.30
CA ALA A 157 0.10 -18.70 9.72
C ALA A 157 -0.46 -19.78 8.75
N GLY A 158 0.37 -20.25 7.83
CA GLY A 158 0.00 -21.31 6.88
C GLY A 158 0.45 -21.04 5.44
N LEU A 159 0.85 -19.83 5.11
CA LEU A 159 1.36 -19.48 3.76
C LEU A 159 2.81 -19.94 3.52
N ALA A 160 3.32 -20.89 4.29
CA ALA A 160 4.68 -21.40 4.17
C ALA A 160 4.90 -22.27 2.92
N GLU A 161 3.83 -22.83 2.34
CA GLU A 161 3.95 -23.85 1.28
C GLU A 161 2.85 -23.79 0.18
N ALA A 162 1.95 -22.80 0.20
CA ALA A 162 0.68 -22.88 -0.55
C ALA A 162 0.48 -21.79 -1.64
N VAL A 163 1.51 -21.03 -2.01
CA VAL A 163 1.45 -19.98 -3.04
C VAL A 163 2.63 -20.15 -3.99
#